data_AF-A0AAV5TTB0-F1
#
_entry.id   AF-A0AAV5TTB0-F1
#
_cell.length_a   1.000
_cell.length_b   1.000
_cell.length_c   1.000
_cell.angle_alpha   90.00
_cell.angle_beta   90.00
_cell.angle_gamma   90.00
#
_symmetry.space_group_name_H-M   'P 1'
#
loop_
_entity.id
_entity.type
_entity.pdbx_description
1 polymer ?
#
loop_
_entity_poly.entity_id
_entity_poly.type
_entity_poly.pdbx_seq_one_letter_code
_entity_poly.pdbx_strand_id
1 'polypeptide(L)'
;FNILGLPNELISKNFFSCLPIKDRLALVRVNKRLNQIEKESKYFVERLIIEEMSLSKRSPPCKRRRIVGRGITSSFQFNILGLPNELISKHVFSCLPIKDRLALVRVNKRLNQIAMESKYFVERLTIAEVRKIISKNWCGYFFSAHHIDFLDGKSYSSDCIKRIAHNASIGYLGIGLSGSHESHREICNIIKDF
;
A
#
# COMPACT_ATOMS: atom_id res chain seq x y z
N PHE A 1 -0.92 -6.45 -11.35
CA PHE A 1 -0.41 -5.10 -11.62
C PHE A 1 0.99 -5.24 -12.21
N ASN A 2 1.24 -4.71 -13.41
CA ASN A 2 2.53 -4.87 -14.09
C ASN A 2 3.40 -3.63 -13.85
N ILE A 3 4.29 -3.68 -12.86
CA ILE A 3 5.21 -2.58 -12.54
C ILE A 3 6.11 -2.26 -13.73
N LEU A 4 6.49 -3.26 -14.53
CA LEU A 4 7.28 -3.06 -15.74
C LEU A 4 6.49 -2.42 -16.89
N GLY A 5 5.17 -2.29 -16.77
CA GLY A 5 4.37 -1.52 -17.73
C GLY A 5 4.38 -0.01 -17.45
N LEU A 6 4.88 0.41 -16.28
CA LEU A 6 4.86 1.82 -15.89
C LEU A 6 6.01 2.60 -16.54
N PRO A 7 5.80 3.90 -16.84
CA PRO A 7 6.89 4.84 -17.14
C PRO A 7 7.96 4.84 -16.04
N ASN A 8 9.22 5.03 -16.44
CA ASN A 8 10.37 4.99 -15.52
C ASN A 8 10.24 6.03 -14.40
N GLU A 9 9.62 7.17 -14.69
CA GLU A 9 9.40 8.28 -13.76
C GLU A 9 8.43 7.90 -12.65
N LEU A 10 7.40 7.09 -12.94
CA LEU A 10 6.47 6.62 -11.92
C LEU A 10 7.10 5.54 -11.05
N ILE A 11 7.92 4.68 -11.66
CA ILE A 11 8.67 3.65 -10.92
C ILE A 11 9.66 4.33 -9.95
N SER A 12 10.42 5.31 -10.41
CA SER A 12 11.38 6.01 -9.54
C SER A 12 10.69 6.82 -8.45
N LYS A 13 9.70 7.65 -8.80
CA LYS A 13 9.09 8.61 -7.87
C LYS A 13 8.08 8.00 -6.91
N ASN A 14 7.33 6.99 -7.32
CA ASN A 14 6.23 6.46 -6.51
C ASN A 14 6.53 5.07 -5.96
N PHE A 15 7.32 4.27 -6.67
CA PHE A 15 7.57 2.88 -6.27
C PHE A 15 8.86 2.76 -5.44
N PHE A 16 9.99 3.27 -5.95
CA PHE A 16 11.26 3.20 -5.22
C PHE A 16 11.40 4.17 -4.06
N SER A 17 10.67 5.28 -4.04
CA SER A 17 10.63 6.18 -2.89
C SER A 17 9.95 5.54 -1.67
N CYS A 18 8.94 4.69 -1.91
CA CYS A 18 8.13 4.08 -0.86
C CYS A 18 8.67 2.74 -0.35
N LEU A 19 9.68 2.16 -1.02
CA LEU A 19 10.22 0.86 -0.66
C LEU A 19 11.44 0.98 0.28
N PRO A 20 11.52 0.16 1.33
CA PRO A 20 12.73 0.03 2.13
C PRO A 20 13.95 -0.33 1.27
N ILE A 21 15.13 0.19 1.63
CA ILE A 21 16.38 0.01 0.86
C ILE A 21 16.63 -1.46 0.51
N LYS A 22 16.42 -2.36 1.49
CA LYS A 22 16.61 -3.81 1.33
C LYS A 22 15.76 -4.39 0.19
N ASP A 23 14.51 -3.98 0.09
CA ASP A 23 13.55 -4.51 -0.88
C ASP A 23 13.82 -3.94 -2.28
N ARG A 24 14.26 -2.67 -2.36
CA ARG A 24 14.75 -2.08 -3.62
C ARG A 24 15.93 -2.84 -4.17
N LEU A 25 16.93 -3.11 -3.32
CA LEU A 25 18.11 -3.87 -3.73
C LEU A 25 17.75 -5.30 -4.15
N ALA A 26 16.75 -5.93 -3.51
CA ALA A 26 16.24 -7.22 -3.95
C ALA A 26 15.60 -7.14 -5.34
N LEU A 27 14.78 -6.12 -5.61
CA LEU A 27 14.13 -5.89 -6.91
C LEU A 27 15.14 -5.57 -8.03
N VAL A 28 16.13 -4.74 -7.73
CA VAL A 28 17.21 -4.37 -8.65
C VAL A 28 18.06 -5.58 -9.06
N ARG A 29 18.23 -6.56 -8.17
CA ARG A 29 18.95 -7.81 -8.47
C ARG A 29 18.20 -8.72 -9.44
N VAL A 30 16.87 -8.70 -9.44
CA VAL A 30 16.05 -9.59 -10.26
C VAL A 30 15.66 -9.01 -11.61
N ASN A 31 15.79 -7.69 -11.82
CA ASN A 31 15.40 -7.05 -13.07
C ASN A 31 16.36 -5.95 -13.54
N LYS A 32 16.90 -6.11 -14.77
CA LYS A 32 17.88 -5.18 -15.36
C LYS A 32 17.32 -3.78 -15.60
N ARG A 33 16.05 -3.64 -15.97
CA ARG A 33 15.43 -2.32 -16.18
C ARG A 33 15.22 -1.61 -14.86
N LEU A 34 14.74 -2.30 -13.84
CA LEU A 34 14.60 -1.74 -12.49
C LEU A 34 15.96 -1.30 -11.92
N ASN A 35 17.03 -2.05 -12.18
CA ASN A 35 18.41 -1.65 -11.85
C ASN A 35 18.82 -0.35 -12.55
N GLN A 36 18.54 -0.23 -13.84
CA GLN A 36 18.86 0.99 -14.58
C GLN A 36 18.10 2.21 -14.04
N ILE A 37 16.79 2.04 -13.80
CA ILE A 37 15.95 3.09 -13.22
C ILE A 37 16.48 3.48 -11.85
N GLU A 38 16.81 2.52 -10.99
CA GLU A 38 17.31 2.81 -9.64
C GLU A 38 18.62 3.60 -9.67
N LYS A 39 19.56 3.25 -10.55
CA LYS A 39 20.81 3.99 -10.75
C LYS A 39 20.62 5.43 -11.23
N GLU A 40 19.62 5.65 -12.07
CA GLU A 40 19.27 6.98 -12.61
C GLU A 40 18.40 7.79 -11.64
N SER A 41 17.76 7.11 -10.67
CA SER A 41 16.88 7.74 -9.71
C SER A 41 17.67 8.50 -8.67
N LYS A 42 17.38 9.79 -8.52
CA LYS A 42 17.80 10.58 -7.37
C LYS A 42 16.66 10.58 -6.37
N TYR A 43 16.87 10.00 -5.20
CA TYR A 43 15.92 10.06 -4.10
C TYR A 43 16.59 10.53 -2.82
N PHE A 44 15.83 11.28 -2.02
CA PHE A 44 16.27 11.77 -0.73
C PHE A 44 16.23 10.62 0.28
N VAL A 45 17.33 10.40 0.99
CA VAL A 45 17.39 9.48 2.14
C VAL A 45 17.49 10.36 3.37
N GLU A 46 16.40 10.47 4.13
CA GLU A 46 16.32 11.37 5.30
C GLU A 46 17.32 11.00 6.39
N ARG A 47 17.57 9.70 6.59
CA ARG A 47 18.56 9.19 7.54
C ARG A 47 19.15 7.88 7.03
N LEU A 48 20.47 7.85 6.85
CA LEU A 48 21.23 6.64 6.51
C LEU A 48 22.06 6.22 7.73
N ILE A 49 21.69 5.10 8.36
CA ILE A 49 22.46 4.49 9.45
C ILE A 49 23.30 3.37 8.84
N ILE A 50 24.62 3.51 8.88
CA ILE A 50 25.57 2.49 8.44
C ILE A 50 26.17 1.87 9.70
N GLU A 51 25.76 0.64 10.00
CA GLU A 51 26.35 -0.15 11.09
C GLU A 51 27.38 -1.10 10.50
N GLU A 52 28.65 -0.89 10.85
CA GLU A 52 29.74 -1.78 10.46
C GLU A 52 29.68 -3.06 11.29
N MET A 53 29.06 -4.10 10.75
CA MET A 53 29.07 -5.42 11.37
C MET A 53 30.42 -6.10 11.11
N SER A 54 31.25 -6.20 12.15
CA SER A 54 32.54 -6.91 12.11
C SER A 54 32.31 -8.37 11.71
N LEU A 55 32.73 -8.74 10.50
CA LEU A 55 32.60 -10.09 9.94
C LEU A 55 33.61 -11.06 10.57
N SER A 56 33.51 -11.34 11.87
CA SER A 56 34.14 -12.52 12.46
C SER A 56 33.13 -13.67 12.48
N LYS A 57 33.49 -14.79 11.85
CA LYS A 57 32.72 -16.06 11.67
C LYS A 57 31.83 -16.13 10.42
N ARG A 58 32.45 -16.19 9.24
CA ARG A 58 31.80 -16.68 8.00
C ARG A 58 31.67 -18.21 8.03
N SER A 59 30.46 -18.70 7.83
CA SER A 59 30.17 -20.07 7.39
C SER A 59 30.56 -20.29 5.91
N PRO A 60 30.71 -21.54 5.43
CA PRO A 60 31.31 -21.83 4.13
C PRO A 60 30.44 -21.40 2.94
N PRO A 61 31.05 -21.10 1.77
CA PRO A 61 30.34 -20.61 0.59
C PRO A 61 29.50 -21.72 -0.08
N CYS A 62 28.21 -21.45 -0.24
CA CYS A 62 27.30 -22.27 -1.03
C CYS A 62 27.70 -22.21 -2.52
N LYS A 63 28.08 -23.35 -3.11
CA LYS A 63 28.48 -23.49 -4.51
C LYS A 63 27.32 -23.05 -5.45
N ARG A 64 27.54 -21.99 -6.24
CA ARG A 64 26.59 -21.49 -7.26
C ARG A 64 26.85 -22.19 -8.60
N ARG A 65 25.82 -22.83 -9.16
CA ARG A 65 25.79 -23.22 -10.58
C ARG A 65 25.50 -21.98 -11.44
N ARG A 66 26.36 -21.71 -12.42
CA ARG A 66 26.07 -20.79 -13.53
C ARG A 66 25.12 -21.48 -14.50
N ILE A 67 23.96 -20.88 -14.75
CA ILE A 67 23.12 -21.21 -15.91
C ILE A 67 23.43 -20.16 -16.97
N VAL A 68 23.91 -20.62 -18.12
CA VAL A 68 24.12 -19.83 -19.34
C VAL A 68 22.98 -20.17 -20.30
N GLY A 69 22.24 -19.17 -20.77
CA GLY A 69 21.23 -19.28 -21.83
C GLY A 69 20.59 -17.91 -22.07
N ARG A 70 20.94 -17.23 -23.17
CA ARG A 70 20.20 -17.11 -24.45
C ARG A 70 18.84 -16.41 -24.33
N GLY A 71 18.66 -15.39 -25.18
CA GLY A 71 17.63 -14.36 -25.08
C GLY A 71 16.20 -14.88 -24.98
N ILE A 72 15.47 -14.34 -24.02
CA ILE A 72 14.02 -14.42 -23.92
C ILE A 72 13.55 -13.03 -23.49
N THR A 73 12.90 -12.31 -24.41
CA THR A 73 12.01 -11.18 -24.08
C THR A 73 10.74 -11.76 -23.44
N SER A 74 10.89 -12.27 -22.22
CA SER A 74 9.78 -12.65 -21.36
C SER A 74 9.42 -11.40 -20.56
N SER A 75 8.25 -10.82 -20.83
CA SER A 75 7.66 -9.83 -19.94
C SER A 75 7.39 -10.51 -18.60
N PHE A 76 8.34 -10.38 -17.66
CA PHE A 76 8.19 -10.91 -16.31
C PHE A 76 6.99 -10.23 -15.64
N GLN A 77 5.84 -10.89 -15.70
CA GLN A 77 4.61 -10.44 -15.08
C GLN A 77 4.74 -10.63 -13.58
N PHE A 78 4.84 -9.53 -12.83
CA PHE A 78 4.89 -9.60 -11.38
C PHE A 78 3.55 -10.10 -10.84
N ASN A 79 3.55 -11.35 -10.36
CA ASN A 79 2.38 -11.97 -9.79
C ASN A 79 2.34 -11.72 -8.27
N ILE A 80 1.57 -10.71 -7.84
CA ILE A 80 1.33 -10.43 -6.41
C ILE A 80 0.78 -11.67 -5.70
N LEU A 81 -0.03 -12.48 -6.40
CA LEU A 81 -0.57 -13.72 -5.85
C LEU A 81 0.48 -14.84 -5.75
N GLY A 82 1.68 -14.67 -6.30
CA GLY A 82 2.80 -15.58 -6.11
C GLY A 82 3.58 -15.32 -4.82
N LEU A 83 3.33 -14.20 -4.13
CA LEU A 83 4.06 -13.84 -2.92
C LEU A 83 3.50 -14.57 -1.69
N PRO A 84 4.32 -14.89 -0.67
CA PRO A 84 3.85 -15.30 0.65
C PRO A 84 2.93 -14.25 1.30
N ASN A 85 1.99 -14.70 2.13
CA ASN A 85 0.99 -13.83 2.77
C ASN A 85 1.66 -12.73 3.62
N GLU A 86 2.76 -13.07 4.29
CA GLU A 86 3.54 -12.16 5.14
C GLU A 86 4.14 -11.03 4.31
N LEU A 87 4.61 -11.31 3.10
CA LEU A 87 5.17 -10.28 2.23
C LEU A 87 4.09 -9.37 1.67
N ILE A 88 2.94 -9.93 1.31
CA ILE A 88 1.79 -9.14 0.86
C ILE A 88 1.34 -8.21 1.99
N SER A 89 1.17 -8.73 3.20
CA SER A 89 0.76 -7.93 4.35
C SER A 89 1.78 -6.84 4.70
N LYS A 90 3.06 -7.22 4.90
CA LYS A 90 4.08 -6.30 5.43
C LYS A 90 4.65 -5.32 4.42
N HIS A 91 4.72 -5.67 3.14
CA HIS A 91 5.41 -4.84 2.14
C HIS A 91 4.47 -4.31 1.05
N VAL A 92 3.44 -5.07 0.67
CA VAL A 92 2.48 -4.61 -0.33
C VAL A 92 1.43 -3.73 0.34
N PHE A 93 0.72 -4.24 1.35
CA PHE A 93 -0.33 -3.45 1.99
C PHE A 93 0.23 -2.26 2.75
N SER A 94 1.28 -2.41 3.55
CA SER A 94 1.88 -1.28 4.31
C SER A 94 2.15 -0.03 3.46
N CYS A 95 2.61 -0.21 2.22
CA CYS A 95 2.93 0.87 1.29
C CYS A 95 1.73 1.43 0.52
N LEU A 96 0.56 0.78 0.59
CA LEU A 96 -0.61 1.21 -0.15
C LEU A 96 -1.50 2.16 0.68
N PRO A 97 -2.01 3.25 0.07
CA PRO A 97 -3.10 4.03 0.65
C PRO A 97 -4.31 3.15 0.97
N ILE A 98 -5.09 3.51 1.98
CA ILE A 98 -6.27 2.75 2.42
C ILE A 98 -7.23 2.48 1.25
N LYS A 99 -7.46 3.49 0.40
CA LYS A 99 -8.32 3.36 -0.78
C LYS A 99 -7.86 2.22 -1.72
N ASP A 100 -6.55 2.12 -1.94
CA ASP A 100 -5.98 1.10 -2.83
C ASP A 100 -6.03 -0.28 -2.17
N ARG A 101 -5.81 -0.36 -0.85
CA ARG A 101 -6.01 -1.62 -0.09
C ARG A 101 -7.46 -2.11 -0.22
N LEU A 102 -8.42 -1.22 0.01
CA LEU A 102 -9.85 -1.51 -0.10
C LEU A 102 -10.28 -1.86 -1.53
N ALA A 103 -9.57 -1.36 -2.55
CA ALA A 103 -9.79 -1.79 -3.93
C ALA A 103 -9.25 -3.20 -4.15
N LEU A 104 -8.03 -3.52 -3.69
CA LEU A 104 -7.40 -4.82 -3.88
C LEU A 104 -8.18 -5.98 -3.24
N VAL A 105 -8.78 -5.76 -2.06
CA VAL A 105 -9.60 -6.79 -1.41
C VAL A 105 -10.83 -7.20 -2.23
N ARG A 106 -11.31 -6.35 -3.14
CA ARG A 106 -12.44 -6.67 -4.02
C ARG A 106 -12.03 -7.55 -5.21
N VAL A 107 -10.74 -7.56 -5.55
CA VAL A 107 -10.23 -8.23 -6.75
C VAL A 107 -9.96 -9.72 -6.51
N ASN A 108 -9.58 -10.11 -5.29
CA ASN A 108 -9.19 -11.50 -5.01
C ASN A 108 -9.49 -11.94 -3.58
N LYS A 109 -10.07 -13.14 -3.41
CA LYS A 109 -10.44 -13.70 -2.10
C LYS A 109 -9.24 -13.87 -1.15
N ARG A 110 -8.07 -14.29 -1.66
CA ARG A 110 -6.87 -14.44 -0.83
C ARG A 110 -6.34 -13.09 -0.37
N LEU A 111 -6.33 -12.08 -1.24
CA LEU A 111 -5.94 -10.72 -0.85
C LEU A 111 -6.91 -10.13 0.18
N ASN A 112 -8.22 -10.41 0.04
CA ASN A 112 -9.22 -10.04 1.04
C ASN A 112 -8.91 -10.67 2.41
N GLN A 113 -8.60 -11.97 2.45
CA GLN A 113 -8.27 -12.64 3.70
C GLN A 113 -7.00 -12.06 4.35
N ILE A 114 -5.92 -11.89 3.58
CA ILE A 114 -4.67 -11.30 4.11
C ILE A 114 -4.92 -9.89 4.65
N ALA A 115 -5.73 -9.09 3.95
CA ALA A 115 -6.04 -7.73 4.39
C ALA A 115 -6.86 -7.71 5.69
N MET A 116 -7.75 -8.69 5.88
CA MET A 116 -8.54 -8.86 7.10
C MET A 116 -7.72 -9.33 8.30
N GLU A 117 -6.65 -10.09 8.05
CA GLU A 117 -5.72 -10.55 9.09
C GLU A 117 -4.65 -9.49 9.41
N SER A 118 -4.37 -8.59 8.48
CA SER A 118 -3.38 -7.52 8.66
C SER A 118 -3.96 -6.33 9.41
N LYS A 119 -3.49 -6.10 10.63
CA LYS A 119 -3.70 -4.82 11.32
C LYS A 119 -2.78 -3.74 10.74
N TYR A 120 -3.28 -2.52 10.63
CA TYR A 120 -2.49 -1.38 10.20
C TYR A 120 -2.83 -0.11 10.98
N PHE A 121 -1.82 0.74 11.18
CA PHE A 121 -2.01 2.03 11.83
C PHE A 121 -2.31 3.11 10.80
N VAL A 122 -3.25 3.99 11.13
CA VAL A 122 -3.62 5.16 10.36
C VAL A 122 -3.57 6.36 11.29
N GLU A 123 -2.64 7.28 11.07
CA GLU A 123 -2.51 8.44 11.95
C GLU A 123 -3.77 9.31 11.94
N ARG A 124 -4.28 9.62 10.75
CA ARG A 124 -5.51 10.40 10.56
C ARG A 124 -6.36 9.81 9.44
N LEU A 125 -7.62 9.47 9.75
CA LEU A 125 -8.62 9.04 8.77
C LEU A 125 -9.79 10.02 8.79
N THR A 126 -10.15 10.53 7.61
CA THR A 126 -11.38 11.29 7.42
C THR A 126 -12.33 10.52 6.52
N ILE A 127 -13.55 10.29 7.02
CA ILE A 127 -14.65 9.68 6.30
C ILE A 127 -15.70 10.76 6.06
N ALA A 128 -15.96 11.08 4.80
CA ALA A 128 -16.91 12.13 4.45
C ALA A 128 -17.96 11.65 3.45
N GLU A 129 -19.21 12.00 3.68
CA GLU A 129 -20.29 11.87 2.72
C GLU A 129 -20.31 13.11 1.81
N VAL A 130 -19.95 12.92 0.55
CA VAL A 130 -19.88 13.94 -0.47
C VAL A 130 -21.15 13.93 -1.30
N ARG A 131 -21.95 15.00 -1.20
CA ARG A 131 -23.00 15.28 -2.16
C ARG A 131 -22.35 15.54 -3.52
N LYS A 132 -22.92 14.94 -4.58
CA LYS A 132 -22.39 14.85 -5.96
C LYS A 132 -21.89 16.18 -6.57
N ILE A 133 -22.23 17.30 -5.93
CA ILE A 133 -21.93 18.66 -6.33
C ILE A 133 -21.78 19.42 -5.00
N ILE A 134 -20.58 19.81 -4.59
CA ILE A 134 -20.25 21.09 -3.89
C ILE A 134 -18.75 21.08 -3.56
N SER A 135 -18.07 22.04 -4.18
CA SER A 135 -16.75 22.63 -3.92
C SER A 135 -15.61 21.73 -3.42
N LYS A 136 -14.53 21.70 -4.20
CA LYS A 136 -13.18 21.26 -3.79
C LYS A 136 -12.61 22.06 -2.59
N ASN A 137 -13.35 23.03 -2.05
CA ASN A 137 -12.89 23.92 -0.99
C ASN A 137 -13.07 23.33 0.42
N TRP A 138 -13.96 22.34 0.61
CA TRP A 138 -14.13 21.73 1.93
C TRP A 138 -12.98 20.78 2.32
N CYS A 139 -12.26 20.23 1.33
CA CYS A 139 -11.07 19.40 1.57
C CYS A 139 -9.81 20.20 1.96
N GLY A 140 -9.87 21.54 1.99
CA GLY A 140 -8.72 22.40 2.30
C GLY A 140 -8.26 22.39 3.76
N TYR A 141 -8.98 21.75 4.68
CA TYR A 141 -8.60 21.72 6.10
C TYR A 141 -8.01 20.39 6.58
N PHE A 142 -7.89 19.39 5.70
CA PHE A 142 -7.44 18.03 6.07
C PHE A 142 -6.25 17.55 5.23
N PHE A 143 -5.28 18.43 4.95
CA PHE A 143 -4.16 18.18 4.03
C PHE A 143 -3.20 17.03 4.40
N SER A 144 -3.39 16.35 5.53
CA SER A 144 -2.57 15.21 5.97
C SER A 144 -3.36 13.96 6.33
N ALA A 145 -4.70 13.94 6.15
CA ALA A 145 -5.51 12.78 6.49
C ALA A 145 -5.73 11.87 5.27
N HIS A 146 -5.70 10.55 5.49
CA HIS A 146 -6.26 9.63 4.52
C HIS A 146 -7.76 9.93 4.38
N HIS A 147 -8.23 10.12 3.15
CA HIS A 147 -9.61 10.50 2.87
C HIS A 147 -10.40 9.36 2.23
N ILE A 148 -11.60 9.11 2.74
CA ILE A 148 -12.58 8.20 2.15
C ILE A 148 -13.87 8.99 1.89
N ASP A 149 -14.16 9.18 0.61
CA ASP A 149 -15.38 9.82 0.13
C ASP A 149 -16.49 8.79 -0.13
N PHE A 150 -17.62 8.97 0.54
CA PHE A 150 -18.87 8.29 0.21
C PHE A 150 -19.74 9.20 -0.63
N LEU A 151 -20.15 8.74 -1.80
CA LEU A 151 -21.10 9.46 -2.63
C LEU A 151 -22.51 9.33 -2.04
N ASP A 152 -23.15 10.48 -1.85
CA ASP A 152 -24.56 10.56 -1.44
C ASP A 152 -25.47 9.70 -2.35
N GLY A 153 -26.45 9.02 -1.74
CA GLY A 153 -27.37 8.09 -2.40
C GLY A 153 -26.74 6.76 -2.83
N LYS A 154 -25.43 6.55 -2.64
CA LYS A 154 -24.84 5.22 -2.71
C LYS A 154 -24.70 4.67 -1.30
N SER A 155 -25.41 3.57 -1.03
CA SER A 155 -25.13 2.75 0.14
C SER A 155 -23.74 2.15 -0.01
N TYR A 156 -22.72 2.85 0.48
CA TYR A 156 -21.52 2.13 0.91
C TYR A 156 -21.98 1.25 2.05
N SER A 157 -21.87 -0.06 1.88
CA SER A 157 -22.32 -0.96 2.94
C SER A 157 -21.52 -0.64 4.18
N SER A 158 -22.20 -0.58 5.31
CA SER A 158 -21.60 -0.50 6.63
C SER A 158 -20.46 -1.49 6.81
N ASP A 159 -20.43 -2.59 6.05
CA ASP A 159 -19.31 -3.53 5.96
C ASP A 159 -17.98 -2.88 5.60
N CYS A 160 -17.96 -1.86 4.74
CA CYS A 160 -16.73 -1.14 4.42
C CYS A 160 -16.17 -0.48 5.68
N ILE A 161 -17.02 0.15 6.49
CA ILE A 161 -16.60 0.83 7.73
C ILE A 161 -16.26 -0.21 8.80
N LYS A 162 -17.03 -1.30 8.91
CA LYS A 162 -16.71 -2.44 9.80
C LYS A 162 -15.34 -3.03 9.48
N ARG A 163 -14.99 -3.18 8.20
CA ARG A 163 -13.66 -3.66 7.78
C ARG A 163 -12.55 -2.69 8.14
N ILE A 164 -12.80 -1.39 8.05
CA ILE A 164 -11.82 -0.39 8.49
C ILE A 164 -11.68 -0.48 10.01
N ALA A 165 -12.77 -0.51 10.77
CA ALA A 165 -12.77 -0.67 12.23
C ALA A 165 -11.98 -1.88 12.70
N HIS A 166 -12.21 -3.02 12.06
CA HIS A 166 -11.56 -4.28 12.44
C HIS A 166 -10.05 -4.29 12.14
N ASN A 167 -9.63 -3.66 11.04
CA ASN A 167 -8.26 -3.82 10.53
C ASN A 167 -7.37 -2.59 10.80
N ALA A 168 -7.95 -1.43 11.09
CA ALA A 168 -7.22 -0.18 11.27
C ALA A 168 -7.20 0.22 12.75
N SER A 169 -6.01 0.46 13.28
CA SER A 169 -5.85 1.27 14.50
C SER A 169 -5.71 2.73 14.06
N ILE A 170 -6.62 3.60 14.52
CA ILE A 170 -6.70 4.98 14.05
C ILE A 170 -6.31 5.95 15.15
N GLY A 171 -5.34 6.83 14.89
CA GLY A 171 -4.96 7.88 15.85
C GLY A 171 -6.01 8.98 15.97
N TYR A 172 -6.50 9.47 14.83
CA TYR A 172 -7.56 10.48 14.74
C TYR A 172 -8.58 10.11 13.67
N LEU A 173 -9.86 10.02 14.05
CA LEU A 173 -10.96 9.73 13.15
C LEU A 173 -11.88 10.95 13.02
N GLY A 174 -11.95 11.54 11.83
CA GLY A 174 -12.92 12.57 11.48
C GLY A 174 -14.06 11.98 10.65
N ILE A 175 -15.31 12.28 11.01
CA ILE A 175 -16.48 11.82 10.28
C ILE A 175 -17.36 13.02 9.92
N GLY A 176 -17.62 13.20 8.62
CA GLY A 176 -18.59 14.18 8.10
C GLY A 176 -19.75 13.45 7.43
N LEU A 177 -20.88 13.35 8.11
CA LEU A 177 -22.12 12.78 7.55
C LEU A 177 -23.11 13.91 7.26
N SER A 178 -23.84 13.83 6.16
CA SER A 178 -24.82 14.86 5.79
C SER A 178 -26.20 14.24 5.60
N GLY A 179 -27.18 14.67 6.41
CA GLY A 179 -28.55 14.14 6.36
C GLY A 179 -28.94 13.33 7.60
N SER A 180 -30.01 12.55 7.49
CA SER A 180 -30.60 11.78 8.60
C SER A 180 -30.97 10.35 8.15
N HIS A 181 -30.04 9.68 7.48
CA HIS A 181 -30.27 8.31 7.02
C HIS A 181 -30.03 7.29 8.14
N GLU A 182 -30.79 6.20 8.13
CA GLU A 182 -30.63 5.08 9.08
C GLU A 182 -29.20 4.51 9.06
N SER A 183 -28.53 4.57 7.91
CA SER A 183 -27.11 4.25 7.75
C SER A 183 -26.19 5.07 8.65
N HIS A 184 -26.50 6.34 8.94
CA HIS A 184 -25.68 7.17 9.84
C HIS A 184 -25.65 6.61 11.26
N ARG A 185 -26.79 6.09 11.73
CA ARG A 185 -26.88 5.46 13.07
C ARG A 185 -26.03 4.19 13.13
N GLU A 186 -26.06 3.38 12.06
CA GLU A 186 -25.22 2.19 11.97
C GLU A 186 -23.72 2.56 11.98
N ILE A 187 -23.34 3.58 11.20
CA ILE A 187 -21.97 4.10 11.14
C ILE A 187 -21.52 4.58 12.52
N CYS A 188 -22.31 5.40 13.20
CA CYS A 188 -22.02 5.88 14.56
C CYS A 188 -21.88 4.74 15.58
N ASN A 189 -22.60 3.63 15.40
CA ASN A 189 -22.44 2.47 16.27
C ASN A 189 -21.11 1.74 16.00
N ILE A 190 -20.74 1.54 14.73
CA ILE A 190 -19.46 0.90 14.35
C ILE A 190 -18.27 1.74 14.81
N ILE A 191 -18.39 3.06 14.78
CA ILE A 191 -17.30 3.97 15.17
C ILE A 191 -16.90 3.80 16.65
N LYS A 192 -17.81 3.33 17.50
CA LYS A 192 -17.50 3.07 18.91
C LYS A 192 -16.50 1.92 19.11
N ASP A 193 -16.30 1.09 18.09
CA ASP A 193 -15.42 -0.08 18.13
C ASP A 193 -13.99 0.23 17.62
N PHE A 194 -13.69 1.48 17.25
CA PHE A 194 -12.35 1.94 16.85
C PHE A 194 -11.51 2.35 18.06
#